data_AF-A0A3N4G611-F1
#
_entry.id   AF-A0A3N4G611-F1
#
_cell.length_a   1.000
_cell.length_b   1.000
_cell.length_c   1.000
_cell.angle_alpha   90.00
_cell.angle_beta   90.00
_cell.angle_gamma   90.00
#
_symmetry.space_group_name_H-M   'P 1'
#
loop_
_entity.id
_entity.type
_entity.pdbx_description
1 polymer ?
#
loop_
_entity_poly.entity_id
_entity_poly.type
_entity_poly.pdbx_seq_one_letter_code
_entity_poly.pdbx_strand_id
1 'polypeptide(L)'
;MTGDRHTVDVDPDDTGTLHAVLTTAARHLDDLEADLDVLLAQLDSALGGDPGALRFRTGFDGVASSLAGAMARAVRDVTTLAALIDAGTRDLVDTDDRAARGFDTRGRLR
;
A
#
# COMPACT_ATOMS: atom_id res chain seq x y z
N MET A 1 0.25 33.49 23.66
CA MET A 1 0.62 32.69 22.48
C MET A 1 0.07 31.29 22.71
N THR A 2 -1.23 31.11 22.50
CA THR A 2 -1.93 29.83 22.68
C THR A 2 -1.65 29.00 21.44
N GLY A 3 -0.90 27.91 21.61
CA GLY A 3 -0.65 26.95 20.55
C GLY A 3 -1.98 26.36 20.10
N ASP A 4 -2.39 26.74 18.90
CA ASP A 4 -3.57 26.23 18.25
C ASP A 4 -3.32 24.74 17.99
N ARG A 5 -3.90 23.89 18.84
CA ARG A 5 -3.90 22.45 18.61
C ARG A 5 -4.86 22.23 17.46
N HIS A 6 -4.33 22.14 16.25
CA HIS A 6 -5.07 21.59 15.12
C HIS A 6 -5.44 20.15 15.45
N THR A 7 -6.65 19.95 15.98
CA THR A 7 -7.31 18.66 16.02
C THR A 7 -7.73 18.37 14.59
N VAL A 8 -6.91 17.58 13.88
CA VAL A 8 -7.32 17.00 12.61
C VAL A 8 -8.35 15.95 12.95
N ASP A 9 -9.60 16.23 12.59
CA ASP A 9 -10.70 15.27 12.71
C ASP A 9 -10.46 14.20 11.65
N VAL A 10 -10.04 13.01 12.07
CA VAL A 10 -9.75 11.89 11.17
C VAL A 10 -10.94 10.96 11.23
N ASP A 11 -11.72 10.93 10.15
CA ASP A 11 -12.85 10.02 10.04
C ASP A 11 -12.35 8.57 9.89
N PRO A 12 -12.69 7.65 10.82
CA PRO A 12 -12.30 6.26 10.72
C PRO A 12 -12.88 5.57 9.46
N ASP A 13 -14.01 6.02 8.92
CA ASP A 13 -14.61 5.47 7.70
C ASP A 13 -13.80 5.85 6.44
N ASP A 14 -13.30 7.09 6.37
CA ASP A 14 -12.38 7.53 5.31
C ASP A 14 -11.05 6.76 5.38
N THR A 15 -10.62 6.47 6.60
CA THR A 15 -9.36 5.77 6.84
C THR A 15 -9.46 4.28 6.49
N GLY A 16 -10.59 3.64 6.79
CA GLY A 16 -10.92 2.29 6.31
C GLY A 16 -11.05 2.21 4.79
N THR A 17 -11.63 3.24 4.16
CA THR A 17 -11.73 3.35 2.69
C THR A 17 -10.34 3.45 2.05
N LEU A 18 -9.45 4.29 2.60
CA LEU A 18 -8.08 4.42 2.13
C LEU A 18 -7.30 3.10 2.27
N HIS A 19 -7.43 2.40 3.40
CA HIS A 19 -6.82 1.09 3.61
C HIS A 19 -7.28 0.06 2.57
N ALA A 20 -8.58 0.02 2.26
CA ALA A 20 -9.14 -0.87 1.25
C ALA A 20 -8.62 -0.55 -0.16
N VAL A 21 -8.50 0.74 -0.52
CA VAL A 21 -7.94 1.18 -1.80
C VAL A 21 -6.46 0.77 -1.91
N LEU A 22 -5.66 0.99 -0.87
CA LEU A 22 -4.25 0.61 -0.85
C LEU A 22 -4.07 -0.92 -0.97
N THR A 23 -4.88 -1.70 -0.27
CA THR A 23 -4.86 -3.17 -0.37
C THR A 23 -5.24 -3.66 -1.77
N THR A 24 -6.21 -3.00 -2.41
CA THR A 24 -6.63 -3.32 -3.77
C THR A 24 -5.54 -2.97 -4.78
N ALA A 25 -4.87 -1.82 -4.60
CA ALA A 25 -3.73 -1.42 -5.43
C ALA A 25 -2.57 -2.41 -5.31
N ALA A 26 -2.28 -2.93 -4.11
CA ALA A 26 -1.26 -3.96 -3.91
C ALA A 26 -1.58 -5.24 -4.71
N ARG A 27 -2.83 -5.72 -4.66
CA ARG A 27 -3.25 -6.90 -5.45
C ARG A 27 -3.12 -6.67 -6.96
N HIS A 28 -3.50 -5.49 -7.45
CA HIS A 28 -3.35 -5.18 -8.87
C HIS A 28 -1.89 -5.15 -9.33
N LEU A 29 -0.96 -4.78 -8.45
CA LEU A 29 0.47 -4.86 -8.73
C LEU A 29 0.95 -6.30 -8.76
N ASP A 30 0.49 -7.16 -7.85
CA ASP A 30 0.82 -8.60 -7.88
C ASP A 30 0.28 -9.27 -9.16
N ASP A 31 -0.96 -8.96 -9.57
CA ASP A 31 -1.56 -9.47 -10.81
C ASP A 31 -0.75 -9.04 -12.05
N LEU A 32 -0.32 -7.77 -12.09
CA LEU A 32 0.48 -7.25 -13.19
C LEU A 32 1.88 -7.89 -13.26
N GLU A 33 2.47 -8.29 -12.13
CA GLU A 33 3.72 -9.05 -12.10
C GLU A 33 3.52 -10.45 -12.73
N ALA A 34 2.43 -11.14 -12.40
CA ALA A 34 2.10 -12.43 -12.99
C ALA A 34 1.85 -12.33 -14.51
N ASP A 35 1.17 -11.28 -14.97
CA ASP A 35 0.94 -11.03 -16.39
C ASP A 35 2.25 -10.77 -17.16
N LEU A 36 3.21 -10.07 -16.53
CA LEU A 36 4.55 -9.85 -17.08
C LEU A 36 5.31 -11.16 -17.27
N ASP A 37 5.26 -12.06 -16.29
CA ASP A 37 5.89 -13.39 -16.40
C ASP A 37 5.29 -14.22 -17.55
N VAL A 38 3.97 -14.16 -17.74
CA VAL A 38 3.30 -14.83 -18.87
C VAL A 38 3.74 -14.24 -20.20
N LEU A 39 3.82 -12.91 -20.31
CA LEU A 39 4.27 -12.23 -21.52
C LEU A 39 5.73 -12.57 -21.86
N LEU A 40 6.61 -12.66 -20.85
CA LEU A 40 7.98 -13.10 -21.03
C LEU A 40 8.06 -14.54 -21.56
N ALA A 41 7.26 -15.45 -20.99
CA ALA A 41 7.21 -16.83 -21.45
C ALA A 41 6.67 -16.95 -22.88
N GLN A 42 5.65 -16.18 -23.25
CA GLN A 42 5.13 -16.12 -24.61
C GLN A 42 6.15 -15.54 -25.59
N LEU A 43 6.86 -14.50 -25.17
CA LEU A 43 7.92 -13.90 -25.97
C LEU A 43 9.07 -14.89 -26.20
N ASP A 44 9.47 -15.64 -25.17
CA ASP A 44 10.49 -16.67 -25.28
C ASP A 44 10.06 -17.77 -26.27
N SER A 45 8.80 -18.21 -26.18
CA SER A 45 8.22 -19.16 -27.12
C SER A 45 8.13 -18.61 -28.55
N ALA A 46 7.86 -17.32 -28.74
CA ALA A 46 7.69 -16.70 -30.05
C ALA A 46 9.03 -16.43 -30.75
N LEU A 47 10.04 -16.01 -30.00
CA LEU A 47 11.39 -15.77 -30.52
C LEU A 47 12.17 -17.06 -30.75
N GLY A 48 11.84 -18.13 -30.02
CA GLY A 48 12.48 -19.42 -30.13
C GLY A 48 13.99 -19.35 -29.90
N GLY A 49 14.74 -20.22 -30.60
CA GLY A 49 16.20 -20.27 -30.52
C GLY A 49 16.93 -19.32 -31.47
N ASP A 50 16.27 -18.31 -32.04
CA ASP A 50 16.88 -17.43 -33.03
C ASP A 50 18.05 -16.63 -32.42
N PRO A 51 19.30 -16.81 -32.90
CA PRO A 51 20.45 -16.09 -32.39
C PRO A 51 20.35 -14.57 -32.58
N GLY A 52 19.58 -14.10 -33.58
CA GLY A 52 19.35 -12.67 -33.81
C GLY A 52 18.42 -12.02 -32.78
N ALA A 53 17.56 -12.82 -32.14
CA ALA A 53 16.61 -12.38 -31.13
C ALA A 53 17.22 -12.24 -29.72
N LEU A 54 18.42 -12.78 -29.49
CA LEU A 54 19.08 -12.79 -28.18
C LEU A 54 19.24 -11.40 -27.54
N ARG A 55 19.61 -10.40 -28.34
CA ARG A 55 19.78 -9.00 -27.85
C ARG A 55 18.46 -8.36 -27.45
N PHE A 56 17.40 -8.60 -28.21
CA PHE A 56 16.08 -8.12 -27.89
C PHE A 56 15.56 -8.78 -26.61
N ARG A 57 15.70 -10.10 -26.51
CA ARG A 57 15.30 -10.89 -25.34
C ARG A 57 16.01 -10.44 -24.07
N THR A 58 17.34 -10.36 -24.09
CA THR A 58 18.11 -9.87 -22.92
C THR A 58 17.78 -8.43 -22.53
N GLY A 59 17.53 -7.55 -23.50
CA GLY A 59 17.08 -6.19 -23.22
C GLY A 59 15.69 -6.15 -22.58
N PHE A 60 14.75 -6.95 -23.11
CA PHE A 60 13.38 -7.02 -22.60
C PHE A 60 13.30 -7.67 -21.21
N ASP A 61 14.03 -8.77 -20.98
CA ASP A 61 14.15 -9.40 -19.65
C ASP A 61 14.67 -8.40 -18.61
N GLY A 62 15.64 -7.56 -18.97
CA GLY A 62 16.17 -6.51 -18.09
C GLY A 62 15.15 -5.41 -17.76
N VAL A 63 14.32 -5.02 -18.73
CA VAL A 63 13.22 -4.06 -18.51
C VAL A 63 12.15 -4.68 -17.62
N ALA A 64 11.74 -5.92 -17.89
CA ALA A 64 10.73 -6.62 -17.10
C ALA A 64 11.19 -6.85 -15.66
N SER A 65 12.45 -7.26 -15.45
CA SER A 65 13.05 -7.39 -14.12
C SER A 65 13.10 -6.05 -13.36
N SER A 66 13.42 -4.95 -14.06
CA SER A 66 13.42 -3.61 -13.46
C SER A 66 12.01 -3.16 -13.07
N LEU A 67 11.02 -3.48 -13.90
CA LEU A 67 9.61 -3.18 -13.66
C LEU A 67 9.06 -3.98 -12.48
N ALA A 68 9.28 -5.30 -12.44
CA ALA A 68 8.92 -6.16 -11.32
C ALA A 68 9.55 -5.65 -10.01
N GLY A 69 10.84 -5.28 -10.03
CA GLY A 69 11.51 -4.71 -8.88
C GLY A 69 10.94 -3.35 -8.41
N ALA A 70 10.44 -2.52 -9.33
CA ALA A 70 9.75 -1.27 -8.97
C ALA A 70 8.36 -1.55 -8.39
N MET A 71 7.63 -2.51 -8.94
CA MET A 71 6.30 -2.91 -8.46
C MET A 71 6.37 -3.54 -7.07
N ALA A 72 7.31 -4.44 -6.81
CA ALA A 72 7.54 -5.01 -5.48
C ALA A 72 7.84 -3.93 -4.41
N ARG A 73 8.58 -2.87 -4.77
CA ARG A 73 8.80 -1.72 -3.88
C ARG A 73 7.51 -0.94 -3.65
N ALA A 74 6.74 -0.67 -4.71
CA ALA A 74 5.46 0.00 -4.60
C ALA A 74 4.48 -0.77 -3.71
N VAL A 75 4.36 -2.10 -3.87
CA VAL A 75 3.55 -2.97 -3.00
C VAL A 75 4.00 -2.85 -1.54
N ARG A 76 5.31 -2.91 -1.28
CA ARG A 76 5.86 -2.78 0.08
C ARG A 76 5.55 -1.41 0.69
N ASP A 77 5.72 -0.33 -0.07
CA ASP A 77 5.47 1.03 0.40
C ASP A 77 3.99 1.24 0.71
N VAL A 78 3.11 0.77 -0.19
CA VAL A 78 1.65 0.78 -0.03
C VAL A 78 1.23 -0.02 1.21
N THR A 79 1.78 -1.22 1.40
CA THR A 79 1.48 -2.06 2.57
C THR A 79 1.96 -1.39 3.87
N THR A 80 3.13 -0.75 3.83
CA THR A 80 3.68 -0.02 4.99
C THR A 80 2.80 1.18 5.34
N LEU A 81 2.38 1.95 4.33
CA LEU A 81 1.46 3.08 4.52
C LEU A 81 0.11 2.61 5.09
N ALA A 82 -0.45 1.53 4.54
CA ALA A 82 -1.71 0.96 5.02
C ALA A 82 -1.62 0.50 6.50
N ALA A 83 -0.48 -0.05 6.92
CA ALA A 83 -0.24 -0.46 8.31
C ALA A 83 -0.04 0.73 9.25
N LEU A 84 0.68 1.78 8.80
CA LEU A 84 0.86 3.01 9.56
C LEU A 84 -0.47 3.73 9.79
N ILE A 85 -1.32 3.75 8.75
CA ILE A 85 -2.67 4.28 8.80
C ILE A 85 -3.51 3.51 9.84
N ASP A 86 -3.57 2.18 9.74
CA ASP A 86 -4.32 1.33 10.69
C ASP A 86 -3.85 1.50 12.15
N ALA A 87 -2.53 1.61 12.36
CA ALA A 87 -1.97 1.87 13.69
C ALA A 87 -2.36 3.26 14.24
N GLY A 88 -2.29 4.29 13.40
CA GLY A 88 -2.70 5.65 13.76
C GLY A 88 -4.19 5.76 14.07
N THR A 89 -5.04 5.08 13.30
CA THR A 89 -6.50 5.04 13.56
C THR A 89 -6.82 4.36 14.88
N ARG A 90 -6.17 3.22 15.20
CA ARG A 90 -6.37 2.56 16.49
C ARG A 90 -5.98 3.44 17.68
N ASP A 91 -4.85 4.14 17.60
CA ASP A 91 -4.39 5.02 18.68
C ASP A 91 -5.35 6.19 18.92
N LEU A 92 -5.92 6.77 17.85
CA LEU A 92 -6.95 7.80 17.94
C LEU A 92 -8.23 7.27 18.60
N VAL A 93 -8.73 6.12 18.14
CA VAL A 93 -9.92 5.49 18.72
C VAL A 93 -9.71 5.16 20.20
N ASP A 94 -8.57 4.56 20.57
CA ASP A 94 -8.24 4.25 21.96
C ASP A 94 -8.13 5.50 22.84
N THR A 95 -7.63 6.60 22.27
CA THR A 95 -7.53 7.90 22.96
C THR A 95 -8.91 8.51 23.21
N ASP A 96 -9.79 8.50 22.21
CA ASP A 96 -11.16 8.99 22.33
C ASP A 96 -11.99 8.13 23.30
N ASP A 97 -11.85 6.81 23.22
CA ASP A 97 -12.47 5.86 24.15
C ASP A 97 -12.04 6.09 25.61
N ARG A 98 -10.77 6.48 25.81
CA ARG A 98 -10.22 6.81 27.14
C ARG A 98 -10.70 8.18 27.61
N ALA A 99 -10.81 9.16 26.72
CA ALA A 99 -11.34 10.47 27.01
C ALA A 99 -12.83 10.37 27.41
N ALA A 100 -13.64 9.63 26.64
CA ALA A 100 -15.05 9.39 26.93
C ALA A 100 -15.27 8.70 28.29
N ARG A 101 -14.48 7.67 28.62
CA ARG A 101 -14.52 6.99 29.93
C ARG A 101 -14.00 7.85 31.09
N GLY A 102 -13.13 8.83 30.81
CA GLY A 102 -12.62 9.79 31.79
C GLY A 102 -13.66 10.84 32.22
N PHE A 103 -14.64 11.15 31.37
CA PHE A 103 -15.75 12.04 31.72
C PHE A 103 -16.81 11.34 32.58
N ASP A 104 -17.00 10.03 32.43
CA ASP A 104 -18.01 9.26 33.17
C ASP A 104 -17.61 8.99 34.64
N THR A 105 -16.32 9.13 34.99
CA THR A 105 -15.82 8.93 36.37
C THR A 105 -15.73 10.21 37.21
N ARG A 106 -16.07 11.39 36.65
CA ARG A 106 -16.15 12.66 37.40
C ARG A 106 -17.51 13.34 37.26
N GLY A 107 -18.58 12.57 37.36
CA GLY A 107 -19.91 13.04 37.73
C GLY A 107 -20.00 13.64 39.16
N ARG A 108 -19.02 14.43 39.60
CA ARG A 108 -19.11 15.34 40.75
C ARG A 108 -18.24 16.57 40.56
N LEU A 109 -18.90 17.68 40.22
CA LEU A 109 -18.47 19.01 40.66
C LEU A 109 -18.56 19.04 42.19
N ARG A 110 -17.42 19.12 42.87
CA ARG A 110 -17.22 19.84 44.13
C ARG A 110 -15.80 20.39 44.15
#